data_AF-A0A9P0LQ04-F1
#
_entry.id   AF-A0A9P0LQ04-F1
#
_cell.length_a   1.000
_cell.length_b   1.000
_cell.length_c   1.000
_cell.angle_alpha   90.00
_cell.angle_beta   90.00
_cell.angle_gamma   90.00
#
_symmetry.space_group_name_H-M   'P 1'
#
loop_
_entity.id
_entity.type
_entity.pdbx_description
1 polymer ?
#
loop_
_entity_poly.entity_id
_entity_poly.type
_entity_poly.pdbx_seq_one_letter_code
_entity_poly.pdbx_strand_id
1 'polypeptide(L)'
;MDHDKDGILTKDDLRRTFDDVGKLGSEKELDDMVRECSQPISFTQFLGMFGTRMADTGGQDEDDVIIAAFKAFDDEGYIDAET
;
A
#
# COMPACT_ATOMS: atom_id res chain seq x y z
N MET A 1 9.43 10.54 -7.37
CA MET A 1 9.33 9.07 -7.39
C MET A 1 10.08 8.56 -8.59
N ASP A 2 9.64 8.82 -9.83
CA ASP A 2 10.51 8.79 -11.02
C ASP A 2 11.39 10.06 -11.04
N HIS A 3 12.69 9.91 -10.77
CA HIS A 3 13.63 11.02 -10.59
C HIS A 3 14.30 11.45 -11.89
N ASP A 4 14.50 10.53 -12.84
CA ASP A 4 15.10 10.81 -14.14
C ASP A 4 14.06 11.14 -15.24
N LYS A 5 12.77 10.96 -14.94
CA LYS A 5 11.61 11.30 -15.78
C LYS A 5 11.54 10.49 -17.06
N ASP A 6 12.04 9.26 -17.04
CA ASP A 6 11.99 8.35 -18.19
C ASP A 6 10.67 7.57 -18.29
N GLY A 7 9.81 7.66 -17.26
CA GLY A 7 8.52 7.00 -17.17
C GLY A 7 8.57 5.56 -16.66
N ILE A 8 9.74 5.08 -16.23
CA ILE A 8 10.02 3.75 -15.70
C ILE A 8 10.54 3.89 -14.27
N LEU A 9 9.89 3.23 -13.31
CA LEU A 9 10.35 3.20 -11.94
C LEU A 9 11.48 2.17 -11.79
N THR A 10 12.68 2.64 -11.51
CA THR A 10 13.86 1.81 -11.28
C THR A 10 14.19 1.65 -9.79
N LYS A 11 15.19 0.80 -9.48
CA LYS A 11 15.71 0.66 -8.13
C LYS A 11 16.30 1.97 -7.59
N ASP A 12 16.93 2.76 -8.46
CA ASP A 12 17.53 4.05 -8.08
C ASP A 12 16.47 5.08 -7.73
N ASP A 13 15.34 5.07 -8.44
CA ASP A 13 14.16 5.89 -8.15
C ASP A 13 13.55 5.57 -6.78
N LEU A 14 13.39 4.27 -6.49
CA LEU A 14 12.91 3.80 -5.19
C LEU A 14 13.88 4.20 -4.08
N ARG A 15 15.19 4.05 -4.29
CA ARG A 15 16.20 4.41 -3.30
C ARG A 15 16.14 5.90 -2.95
N ARG A 16 16.09 6.77 -3.96
CA ARG A 16 15.94 8.22 -3.74
C ARG A 16 14.63 8.56 -3.05
N THR A 17 13.55 7.89 -3.42
CA THR A 17 12.24 8.09 -2.78
C THR A 17 12.27 7.70 -1.30
N PHE A 18 12.98 6.63 -0.94
CA PHE A 18 13.19 6.21 0.45
C PHE A 18 14.02 7.23 1.23
N ASP A 19 15.09 7.74 0.62
CA ASP A 19 15.93 8.81 1.20
C ASP A 19 15.12 10.11 1.41
N ASP A 20 14.26 10.49 0.46
CA ASP A 20 13.38 11.67 0.54
C ASP A 20 12.36 11.56 1.70
N VAL A 21 11.90 10.34 2.02
CA VAL A 21 10.95 10.05 3.11
C VAL A 21 11.66 9.82 4.45
N GLY A 22 13.01 9.79 4.46
CA GLY A 22 13.81 9.58 5.67
C GLY A 22 13.84 8.12 6.14
N LYS A 23 13.53 7.16 5.26
CA LYS A 23 13.65 5.72 5.53
C LYS A 23 14.86 5.15 4.80
N LEU A 24 15.74 4.46 5.52
CA LEU A 24 16.81 3.68 4.90
C LEU A 24 16.23 2.34 4.41
N GLY A 25 15.88 2.27 3.12
CA GLY A 25 15.51 1.00 2.49
C GLY A 25 16.74 0.13 2.30
N SER A 26 16.72 -1.11 2.79
CA SER A 26 17.81 -2.05 2.56
C SER A 26 17.86 -2.46 1.08
N GLU A 27 19.04 -2.83 0.58
CA GLU A 27 19.18 -3.29 -0.81
C GLU A 27 18.26 -4.48 -1.13
N LYS A 28 18.05 -5.36 -0.14
CA LYS A 28 17.17 -6.51 -0.26
C LYS A 28 15.71 -6.09 -0.41
N GLU A 29 15.23 -5.15 0.40
CA GLU A 29 13.86 -4.64 0.29
C GLU A 29 13.62 -3.95 -1.05
N LEU A 30 14.58 -3.15 -1.52
CA LEU A 30 14.47 -2.48 -2.83
C LEU A 30 14.47 -3.50 -3.97
N ASP A 31 15.32 -4.53 -3.92
CA ASP A 31 15.33 -5.62 -4.90
C ASP A 31 14.02 -6.41 -4.88
N ASP A 32 13.49 -6.71 -3.70
CA ASP A 32 12.23 -7.44 -3.54
C ASP A 32 11.06 -6.60 -4.08
N MET A 33 11.04 -5.28 -3.84
CA MET A 33 10.02 -4.36 -4.40
C MET A 33 10.07 -4.27 -5.93
N VAL A 34 11.25 -4.25 -6.53
CA VAL A 34 11.38 -4.28 -7.99
C VAL A 34 10.98 -5.65 -8.55
N ARG A 35 11.31 -6.74 -7.86
CA ARG A 35 10.97 -8.12 -8.27
C ARG A 35 9.50 -8.47 -8.16
N GLU A 36 8.74 -7.84 -7.27
CA GLU A 36 7.28 -7.97 -7.23
C GLU A 36 6.64 -7.59 -8.57
N CYS A 37 7.34 -6.79 -9.38
CA CYS A 37 6.93 -6.43 -10.72
C CYS A 37 7.78 -7.17 -11.76
N SER A 38 7.18 -8.15 -12.42
CA SER A 38 7.85 -8.93 -13.46
C SER A 38 8.21 -8.15 -14.74
N GLN A 39 7.78 -6.89 -14.84
CA GLN A 39 7.99 -5.99 -15.97
C GLN A 39 8.40 -4.60 -15.46
N PRO A 40 9.11 -3.79 -16.28
CA PRO A 40 9.45 -2.41 -15.95
C PRO A 40 8.20 -1.66 -15.48
N ILE A 41 8.25 -1.12 -14.26
CA ILE A 41 7.10 -0.51 -13.63
C ILE A 41 6.90 0.88 -14.25
N SER A 42 5.99 1.01 -15.20
CA SER A 42 5.56 2.36 -15.60
C SER A 42 4.75 3.02 -14.49
N PHE A 43 4.73 4.35 -14.45
CA PHE A 43 3.92 5.10 -13.47
C PHE A 43 2.44 4.66 -13.47
N THR A 44 1.87 4.39 -14.64
CA THR A 44 0.50 3.88 -14.79
C THR A 44 0.32 2.49 -14.17
N GLN A 45 1.31 1.61 -14.34
CA GLN A 45 1.30 0.28 -13.71
C GLN A 45 1.44 0.37 -12.21
N PHE A 46 2.27 1.28 -11.70
CA PHE A 46 2.41 1.53 -10.26
C PHE A 46 1.09 1.98 -9.64
N LEU A 47 0.38 2.93 -10.25
CA LEU A 47 -0.96 3.34 -9.81
C LEU A 47 -1.98 2.20 -9.91
N GLY A 48 -1.92 1.41 -10.98
CA GLY A 48 -2.73 0.21 -11.15
C GLY A 48 -2.49 -0.80 -10.04
N MET A 49 -1.23 -1.06 -9.68
CA MET A 49 -0.86 -1.96 -8.60
C MET A 49 -1.23 -1.41 -7.22
N PHE A 50 -1.14 -0.11 -6.99
CA PHE A 50 -1.66 0.51 -5.77
C PHE A 50 -3.19 0.40 -5.68
N GLY A 51 -3.90 0.63 -6.78
CA GLY A 51 -5.35 0.45 -6.85
C GLY A 51 -5.76 -1.00 -6.64
N THR A 52 -5.08 -1.94 -7.30
CA THR A 52 -5.27 -3.37 -7.11
C THR A 52 -4.92 -3.78 -5.69
N ARG A 53 -3.78 -3.38 -5.13
CA ARG A 53 -3.38 -3.73 -3.75
C ARG A 53 -4.37 -3.17 -2.73
N MET A 54 -4.86 -1.94 -2.89
CA MET A 54 -5.94 -1.41 -2.04
C MET A 54 -7.25 -2.19 -2.20
N ALA A 55 -7.53 -2.77 -3.37
CA ALA A 55 -8.68 -3.65 -3.58
C ALA A 55 -8.45 -5.09 -3.09
N ASP A 56 -7.21 -5.58 -3.12
CA ASP A 56 -6.80 -6.98 -2.91
C ASP A 56 -6.36 -7.26 -1.46
N THR A 57 -5.96 -6.23 -0.69
CA THR A 57 -5.87 -6.30 0.79
C THR A 57 -7.25 -6.37 1.47
N GLY A 58 -8.30 -6.66 0.69
CA GLY A 58 -9.68 -6.38 1.04
C GLY A 58 -9.92 -4.90 0.82
N GLY A 59 -10.68 -4.55 -0.22
CA GLY A 59 -11.38 -3.27 -0.20
C GLY A 59 -12.00 -3.14 1.19
N GLN A 60 -11.73 -2.03 1.88
CA GLN A 60 -12.35 -1.80 3.18
C GLN A 60 -13.84 -2.11 3.01
N ASP A 61 -14.37 -3.01 3.83
CA ASP A 61 -15.81 -3.23 3.88
C ASP A 61 -16.48 -1.85 3.89
N GLU A 62 -17.56 -1.67 3.11
CA GLU A 62 -18.24 -0.38 3.06
C GLU A 62 -18.46 0.13 4.49
N ASP A 63 -18.29 1.43 4.74
CA ASP A 63 -18.39 1.99 6.10
C ASP A 63 -19.66 1.52 6.82
N ASP A 64 -20.76 1.35 6.08
CA ASP A 64 -22.04 0.82 6.59
C ASP A 64 -21.94 -0.64 7.09
N VAL A 65 -21.16 -1.49 6.42
CA VAL A 65 -20.90 -2.88 6.84
C VAL A 65 -20.01 -2.91 8.07
N ILE A 66 -18.97 -2.07 8.12
CA ILE A 66 -18.09 -1.92 9.29
C ILE A 66 -18.90 -1.43 10.50
N ILE A 67 -19.73 -0.40 10.30
CA ILE A 67 -20.62 0.15 11.32
C ILE A 67 -21.62 -0.91 11.79
N ALA A 68 -22.21 -1.69 10.87
CA ALA A 68 -23.13 -2.76 11.23
C ALA A 68 -22.46 -3.87 12.03
N ALA A 69 -21.22 -4.23 11.69
CA ALA A 69 -20.42 -5.20 12.43
C ALA A 69 -20.12 -4.73 13.85
N PHE A 70 -19.71 -3.46 14.03
CA PHE A 70 -19.49 -2.89 15.36
C PHE A 70 -20.79 -2.78 16.17
N LYS A 71 -21.91 -2.37 15.54
CA LYS A 71 -23.23 -2.33 16.19
C LYS A 71 -23.74 -3.70 16.65
N ALA A 72 -23.28 -4.79 16.04
CA ALA A 72 -23.67 -6.14 16.46
C ALA A 72 -23.12 -6.54 17.84
N PHE A 73 -22.05 -5.88 18.29
CA PHE A 73 -21.40 -6.11 19.59
C PHE A 73 -21.49 -4.87 20.52
N ASP A 74 -22.26 -3.86 20.11
CA ASP A 74 -22.44 -2.62 20.85
C ASP A 74 -23.39 -2.81 22.04
N ASP A 75 -22.94 -2.37 23.21
CA ASP A 75 -23.72 -2.21 24.43
C ASP A 75 -23.63 -0.74 24.89
N GLU A 76 -24.72 0.00 24.73
CA GLU A 76 -24.83 1.43 25.05
C GLU A 76 -23.71 2.33 24.46
N GLY A 77 -23.24 2.04 23.25
CA GLY A 77 -22.17 2.82 22.59
C GLY A 77 -20.75 2.37 22.93
N TYR A 78 -20.59 1.23 23.62
CA TYR A 78 -19.31 0.62 23.95
C TYR A 78 -19.28 -0.85 23.53
N ILE A 79 -18.10 -1.34 23.16
CA ILE A 79 -17.87 -2.76 22.86
C ILE A 79 -16.89 -3.27 23.91
N ASP A 80 -17.28 -4.32 24.64
CA ASP A 80 -16.43 -4.94 25.63
C ASP A 80 -15.28 -5.71 24.95
N ALA A 81 -14.06 -5.43 25.36
CA ALA A 81 -12.85 -6.04 24.81
C ALA A 81 -12.65 -7.51 25.27
N GLU A 82 -13.40 -7.96 26.28
CA GLU A 82 -13.27 -9.30 26.88
C GLU A 82 -14.35 -10.31 26.45
N THR A 83 -15.28 -9.93 25.55
CA THR A 83 -16.29 -10.85 24.99
C THR A 83 -15.69 -11.74 23.90
#